data_AF-A0A2K3LH72-F1
#
_entry.id   AF-A0A2K3LH72-F1
#
_cell.length_a   1.000
_cell.length_b   1.000
_cell.length_c   1.000
_cell.angle_alpha   90.00
_cell.angle_beta   90.00
_cell.angle_gamma   90.00
#
_symmetry.space_group_name_H-M   'P 1'
#
loop_
_entity.id
_entity.type
_entity.pdbx_description
1 polymer ?
#
loop_
_entity_poly.entity_id
_entity_poly.type
_entity_poly.pdbx_seq_one_letter_code
_entity_poly.pdbx_strand_id
1 'polypeptide(L)'
;GHLDVELNEIGRQQAHAVADKLSRGPKISAIYSSDLERAFETAQIIASKCGVLEVVKDFDLRERHKGDLQGLCHHDIAKTNPISYKAMMSDNEDQEIPGGGESINQLFERCKSALLRIGKKYKGERVVVVSHGASIEILYKWACVNGYEGKIHNASISIFHLYDEDKWTLKVWANVSHLSTN
;
A
#
# COMPACT_ATOMS: atom_id res chain seq x y z
N GLY A 1 -6.06 6.18 6.89
CA GLY A 1 -5.34 7.46 6.90
C GLY A 1 -4.06 7.28 7.68
N HIS A 2 -3.50 8.37 8.22
CA HIS A 2 -2.24 8.35 8.97
C HIS A 2 -2.41 8.09 10.47
N LEU A 3 -3.63 7.84 10.97
CA LEU A 3 -3.76 7.33 12.33
C LEU A 3 -2.99 6.03 12.45
N ASP A 4 -2.15 6.01 13.47
CA ASP A 4 -1.33 4.87 13.76
C ASP A 4 -2.12 3.90 14.60
N VAL A 5 -2.25 2.69 14.06
CA VAL A 5 -3.01 1.62 14.69
C VAL A 5 -2.21 0.35 14.47
N GLU A 6 -2.11 -0.43 15.54
CA GLU A 6 -1.51 -1.75 15.52
C GLU A 6 -2.35 -2.71 14.69
N LEU A 7 -1.74 -3.83 14.25
CA LEU A 7 -2.54 -4.94 13.76
C LEU A 7 -3.45 -5.45 14.88
N ASN A 8 -4.56 -6.09 14.51
CA ASN A 8 -5.28 -6.98 15.41
C ASN A 8 -4.79 -8.43 15.22
N GLU A 9 -5.32 -9.37 16.00
CA GLU A 9 -4.91 -10.78 15.95
C GLU A 9 -5.09 -11.39 14.55
N ILE A 10 -6.24 -11.14 13.91
CA ILE A 10 -6.49 -11.60 12.53
C ILE A 10 -5.45 -11.01 11.57
N GLY A 11 -5.12 -9.73 11.71
CA GLY A 11 -4.10 -9.06 10.90
C GLY A 11 -2.72 -9.67 11.05
N ARG A 12 -2.32 -10.07 12.26
CA ARG A 12 -1.04 -10.79 12.49
C ARG A 12 -1.04 -12.16 11.85
N GLN A 13 -2.13 -12.92 11.97
CA GLN A 13 -2.27 -14.22 11.31
C GLN A 13 -2.17 -14.09 9.79
N GLN A 14 -2.81 -13.06 9.21
CA GLN A 14 -2.71 -12.75 7.80
C GLN A 14 -1.29 -12.34 7.38
N ALA A 15 -0.59 -11.54 8.19
CA ALA A 15 0.81 -11.18 7.94
C ALA A 15 1.75 -12.40 7.96
N HIS A 16 1.55 -13.33 8.90
CA HIS A 16 2.28 -14.60 8.92
C HIS A 16 2.01 -15.45 7.68
N ALA A 17 0.75 -15.53 7.21
CA ALA A 17 0.42 -16.24 5.98
C ALA A 17 1.10 -15.63 4.74
N VAL A 18 1.20 -14.29 4.66
CA VAL A 18 2.00 -13.61 3.62
C VAL A 18 3.47 -14.00 3.72
N ALA A 19 4.04 -13.94 4.93
CA ALA A 19 5.43 -14.28 5.17
C ALA A 19 5.76 -15.73 4.74
N ASP A 20 4.90 -16.69 5.08
CA ASP A 20 5.03 -18.09 4.68
C ASP A 20 4.91 -18.29 3.17
N LYS A 21 4.01 -17.55 2.51
CA LYS A 21 3.87 -17.59 1.05
C LYS A 21 5.13 -17.05 0.36
N LEU A 22 5.65 -15.92 0.84
CA LEU A 22 6.81 -15.26 0.26
C LEU A 22 8.11 -16.02 0.51
N SER A 23 8.27 -16.68 1.67
CA SER A 23 9.48 -17.44 2.00
C SER A 23 9.68 -18.68 1.12
N ARG A 24 8.64 -19.15 0.43
CA ARG A 24 8.69 -20.26 -0.53
C ARG A 24 8.98 -19.80 -1.96
N GLY A 25 9.06 -18.49 -2.18
CA GLY A 25 9.28 -17.88 -3.48
C GLY A 25 10.76 -17.57 -3.77
N PRO A 26 11.02 -16.82 -4.86
CA PRO A 26 12.33 -16.25 -5.15
C PRO A 26 12.87 -15.40 -4.00
N LYS A 27 14.20 -15.36 -3.87
CA LYS A 27 14.91 -14.54 -2.87
C LYS A 27 14.45 -13.08 -2.91
N ILE A 28 14.16 -12.52 -1.74
CA ILE A 28 13.85 -11.10 -1.56
C ILE A 28 15.14 -10.37 -1.18
N SER A 29 15.49 -9.33 -1.92
CA SER A 29 16.71 -8.55 -1.67
C SER A 29 16.51 -7.41 -0.69
N ALA A 30 15.31 -6.85 -0.63
CA ALA A 30 14.97 -5.77 0.28
C ALA A 30 13.47 -5.75 0.61
N ILE A 31 13.16 -5.16 1.76
CA ILE A 31 11.78 -4.91 2.20
C ILE A 31 11.66 -3.44 2.55
N TYR A 32 10.70 -2.78 1.91
CA TYR A 32 10.29 -1.42 2.22
C TYR A 32 8.91 -1.43 2.85
N SER A 33 8.65 -0.51 3.76
CA SER A 33 7.34 -0.37 4.37
C SER A 33 6.99 1.08 4.62
N SER A 34 5.70 1.39 4.57
CA SER A 34 5.19 2.55 5.29
C SER A 34 5.61 2.46 6.75
N ASP A 35 5.92 3.62 7.34
CA ASP A 35 6.31 3.72 8.74
C ASP A 35 5.16 3.52 9.73
N LEU A 36 3.90 3.56 9.28
CA LEU A 36 2.71 3.29 10.11
C LEU A 36 2.75 1.85 10.63
N GLU A 37 2.48 1.67 11.93
CA GLU A 37 2.65 0.44 12.70
C GLU A 37 2.05 -0.78 12.01
N ARG A 38 0.79 -0.76 11.58
CA ARG A 38 0.17 -1.88 10.86
C ARG A 38 0.96 -2.37 9.64
N ALA A 39 1.58 -1.47 8.89
CA ALA A 39 2.37 -1.82 7.71
C ALA A 39 3.79 -2.22 8.12
N PHE A 40 4.38 -1.50 9.06
CA PHE A 40 5.72 -1.79 9.55
C PHE A 40 5.81 -3.14 10.27
N GLU A 41 4.86 -3.45 11.15
CA GLU A 41 4.72 -4.74 11.83
C GLU A 41 4.56 -5.89 10.82
N THR A 42 3.69 -5.71 9.81
CA THR A 42 3.54 -6.68 8.71
C THR A 42 4.87 -6.93 8.00
N ALA A 43 5.61 -5.86 7.68
CA ALA A 43 6.91 -5.96 7.02
C ALA A 43 7.97 -6.65 7.90
N GLN A 44 7.96 -6.42 9.21
CA GLN A 44 8.87 -7.08 10.15
C GLN A 44 8.61 -8.59 10.22
N ILE A 45 7.34 -9.00 10.24
CA ILE A 45 6.95 -10.42 10.19
C ILE A 45 7.48 -11.08 8.90
N ILE A 46 7.32 -10.41 7.75
CA ILE A 46 7.86 -10.89 6.47
C ILE A 46 9.39 -10.96 6.49
N ALA A 47 10.06 -9.94 7.00
CA ALA A 47 11.53 -9.85 7.06
C ALA A 47 12.14 -10.99 7.87
N SER A 48 11.58 -11.25 9.05
CA SER A 48 12.00 -12.33 9.94
C SER A 48 11.92 -13.70 9.24
N LYS A 49 10.80 -13.98 8.55
CA LYS A 49 10.61 -15.26 7.85
C LYS A 49 11.48 -15.40 6.60
N CYS A 50 11.69 -14.31 5.86
CA CYS A 50 12.40 -14.32 4.59
C CYS A 50 13.92 -14.13 4.73
N GLY A 51 14.43 -13.97 5.96
CA GLY A 51 15.86 -13.78 6.24
C GLY A 51 16.40 -12.42 5.80
N VAL A 52 15.56 -11.38 5.81
CA VAL A 52 15.97 -9.99 5.52
C VAL A 52 16.23 -9.29 6.84
N LEU A 53 17.43 -8.71 6.99
CA LEU A 53 17.91 -8.18 8.27
C LEU A 53 17.20 -6.88 8.70
N GLU A 54 16.80 -6.04 7.76
CA GLU A 54 16.24 -4.72 8.04
C GLU A 54 15.06 -4.38 7.11
N VAL A 55 14.04 -3.76 7.69
CA VAL A 55 12.92 -3.16 6.94
C VAL A 55 13.20 -1.66 6.80
N VAL A 56 13.26 -1.18 5.56
CA VAL A 56 13.45 0.25 5.29
C VAL A 56 12.10 0.96 5.38
N LYS A 57 11.97 1.90 6.32
CA LYS A 57 10.79 2.77 6.40
C LYS A 57 10.82 3.84 5.31
N ASP A 58 9.69 4.06 4.67
CA ASP A 58 9.52 5.04 3.61
C ASP A 58 8.19 5.77 3.76
N PHE A 59 8.25 7.06 4.07
CA PHE A 59 7.07 7.89 4.33
C PHE A 59 6.19 8.06 3.10
N ASP A 60 6.78 7.96 1.91
CA ASP A 60 6.05 8.06 0.63
C ASP A 60 5.12 6.86 0.39
N LEU A 61 5.27 5.79 1.18
CA LEU A 61 4.42 4.60 1.15
C LEU A 61 3.22 4.66 2.10
N ARG A 62 3.04 5.76 2.87
CA ARG A 62 1.88 5.92 3.76
C ARG A 62 0.55 5.87 3.02
N GLU A 63 -0.51 5.54 3.75
CA GLU A 63 -1.90 5.67 3.28
C GLU A 63 -2.21 7.11 2.88
N ARG A 64 -3.28 7.38 2.13
CA ARG A 64 -3.74 8.77 1.91
C ARG A 64 -4.02 9.47 3.24
N HIS A 65 -3.43 10.65 3.47
CA HIS A 65 -3.78 11.51 4.60
C HIS A 65 -5.21 12.03 4.38
N LYS A 66 -6.10 11.71 5.33
CA LYS A 66 -7.53 12.05 5.19
C LYS A 66 -7.91 13.38 5.86
N GLY A 67 -6.93 14.17 6.30
CA GLY A 67 -7.17 15.45 6.94
C GLY A 67 -8.13 15.33 8.13
N ASP A 68 -9.14 16.18 8.17
CA ASP A 68 -10.17 16.21 9.21
C ASP A 68 -11.03 14.93 9.27
N LEU A 69 -10.97 14.07 8.24
CA LEU A 69 -11.72 12.81 8.22
C LEU A 69 -10.99 11.65 8.92
N GLN A 70 -9.82 11.87 9.50
CA GLN A 70 -9.09 10.83 10.21
C GLN A 70 -9.83 10.36 11.47
N GLY A 71 -9.94 9.04 11.64
CA GLY A 71 -10.56 8.42 12.82
C GLY A 71 -12.09 8.39 12.80
N LEU A 72 -12.72 8.98 11.78
CA LEU A 72 -14.18 9.02 11.69
C LEU A 72 -14.74 7.78 11.00
N CYS A 73 -15.92 7.35 11.43
CA CYS A 73 -16.62 6.25 10.78
C CYS A 73 -17.25 6.70 9.47
N HIS A 74 -17.09 5.91 8.41
CA HIS A 74 -17.51 6.29 7.05
C HIS A 74 -19.01 6.55 6.92
N HIS A 75 -19.86 5.97 7.76
CA HIS A 75 -21.31 6.21 7.68
C HIS A 75 -21.74 7.57 8.22
N ASP A 76 -20.90 8.23 9.02
CA ASP A 76 -21.21 9.49 9.69
C ASP A 76 -20.53 10.72 9.06
N ILE A 77 -19.45 10.53 8.30
CA ILE A 77 -18.64 11.65 7.78
C ILE A 77 -19.42 12.60 6.87
N ALA A 78 -20.37 12.09 6.08
CA ALA A 78 -21.18 12.92 5.19
C ALA A 78 -22.06 13.91 5.97
N LYS A 79 -22.47 13.55 7.20
CA LYS A 79 -23.29 14.39 8.07
C LYS A 79 -22.45 15.28 8.98
N THR A 80 -21.39 14.72 9.56
CA THR A 80 -20.57 15.38 10.58
C THR A 80 -19.52 16.31 9.98
N ASN A 81 -19.01 15.99 8.78
CA ASN A 81 -17.92 16.72 8.11
C ASN A 81 -18.22 16.89 6.61
N PRO A 82 -19.32 17.57 6.23
CA PRO A 82 -19.80 17.61 4.85
C PRO A 82 -18.82 18.28 3.87
N ILE A 83 -18.05 19.28 4.33
CA ILE A 83 -17.04 19.96 3.49
C ILE A 83 -15.91 19.00 3.15
N SER A 84 -15.32 18.36 4.16
CA SER A 84 -14.22 17.41 3.95
C SER A 84 -14.66 16.16 3.22
N TYR A 85 -15.90 15.70 3.46
CA TYR A 85 -16.50 14.61 2.69
C TYR A 85 -16.66 14.98 1.21
N LYS A 86 -17.19 16.17 0.90
CA LYS A 86 -17.31 16.65 -0.48
C LYS A 86 -15.95 16.76 -1.17
N ALA A 87 -14.92 17.24 -0.46
CA ALA A 87 -13.56 17.30 -0.98
C ALA A 87 -13.00 15.89 -1.28
N MET A 88 -13.21 14.93 -0.37
CA MET A 88 -12.78 13.54 -0.56
C MET A 88 -13.45 12.86 -1.76
N MET A 89 -14.70 13.22 -2.05
CA MET A 89 -15.51 12.69 -3.17
C MET A 89 -15.41 13.53 -4.45
N SER A 90 -14.51 14.51 -4.49
CA SER A 90 -14.35 15.36 -5.66
C SER A 90 -13.73 14.60 -6.82
N ASP A 91 -14.24 14.81 -8.04
CA ASP A 91 -13.60 14.34 -9.28
C ASP A 91 -12.37 15.19 -9.66
N ASN A 92 -12.12 16.31 -8.98
CA ASN A 92 -10.90 17.09 -9.16
C ASN A 92 -9.73 16.40 -8.43
N GLU A 93 -8.79 15.85 -9.19
CA GLU A 93 -7.64 15.11 -8.63
C GLU A 93 -6.68 15.97 -7.80
N ASP A 94 -6.73 17.30 -7.97
CA ASP A 94 -5.98 18.28 -7.17
C ASP A 94 -6.73 18.76 -5.91
N GLN A 95 -7.95 18.30 -5.67
CA GLN A 95 -8.72 18.67 -4.49
C GLN A 95 -8.12 18.04 -3.23
N GLU A 96 -7.48 18.88 -2.40
CA GLU A 96 -7.06 18.52 -1.05
C GLU A 96 -8.25 18.34 -0.11
N ILE A 97 -8.10 17.46 0.89
CA ILE A 97 -9.09 17.31 1.95
C ILE A 97 -8.71 18.31 3.07
N PRO A 98 -9.64 19.13 3.60
CA PRO A 98 -9.38 20.02 4.73
C PRO A 98 -8.72 19.31 5.92
N GLY A 99 -7.93 20.04 6.70
CA GLY A 99 -7.12 19.47 7.79
C GLY A 99 -5.76 18.93 7.34
N GLY A 100 -5.23 19.43 6.22
CA GLY A 100 -3.95 18.98 5.64
C GLY A 100 -4.03 17.60 4.97
N GLY A 101 -5.21 17.19 4.52
CA GLY A 101 -5.42 15.95 3.78
C GLY A 101 -4.98 16.05 2.33
N GLU A 102 -4.54 14.92 1.79
CA GLU A 102 -3.93 14.86 0.46
C GLU A 102 -4.97 14.88 -0.65
N SER A 103 -4.61 15.50 -1.77
CA SER A 103 -5.25 15.27 -3.06
C SER A 103 -4.90 13.88 -3.63
N ILE A 104 -5.57 13.47 -4.71
CA ILE A 104 -5.23 12.22 -5.41
C ILE A 104 -3.87 12.36 -6.10
N ASN A 105 -3.59 13.51 -6.70
CA ASN A 105 -2.31 13.78 -7.35
C ASN A 105 -1.13 13.78 -6.38
N GLN A 106 -1.30 14.35 -5.17
CA GLN A 106 -0.26 14.30 -4.15
C GLN A 106 0.06 12.87 -3.72
N LEU A 107 -0.97 12.06 -3.45
CA LEU A 107 -0.81 10.64 -3.15
C LEU A 107 -0.10 9.90 -4.30
N PHE A 108 -0.53 10.15 -5.54
CA PHE A 108 0.03 9.51 -6.72
C PHE A 108 1.52 9.82 -6.89
N GLU A 109 1.89 11.10 -6.87
CA GLU A 109 3.26 11.53 -7.13
C GLU A 109 4.26 10.98 -6.12
N ARG A 110 3.92 10.98 -4.81
CA ARG A 110 4.82 10.40 -3.80
C ARG A 110 4.94 8.87 -3.93
N CYS A 111 3.83 8.17 -4.15
CA CYS A 111 3.85 6.72 -4.29
C CYS A 111 4.63 6.29 -5.55
N LYS A 112 4.43 7.00 -6.66
CA LYS A 112 5.18 6.79 -7.91
C LYS A 112 6.67 7.05 -7.71
N SER A 113 7.03 8.17 -7.08
CA SER A 113 8.41 8.52 -6.76
C SER A 113 9.11 7.42 -5.94
N ALA A 114 8.43 6.91 -4.90
CA ALA A 114 8.94 5.82 -4.09
C ALA A 114 9.23 4.55 -4.91
N LEU A 115 8.26 4.11 -5.74
CA LEU A 115 8.45 2.92 -6.57
C LEU A 115 9.55 3.10 -7.62
N LEU A 116 9.65 4.25 -8.27
CA LEU A 116 10.73 4.54 -9.23
C LEU A 116 12.11 4.53 -8.54
N ARG A 117 12.22 5.14 -7.36
CA ARG A 117 13.45 5.13 -6.56
C ARG A 117 13.85 3.72 -6.14
N ILE A 118 12.90 2.91 -5.67
CA ILE A 118 13.14 1.52 -5.29
C ILE A 118 13.52 0.68 -6.52
N GLY A 119 12.75 0.77 -7.60
CA GLY A 119 12.98 0.01 -8.82
C GLY A 119 14.34 0.31 -9.48
N LYS A 120 14.75 1.59 -9.48
CA LYS A 120 16.08 2.00 -9.97
C LYS A 120 17.23 1.40 -9.14
N LYS A 121 17.03 1.24 -7.83
CA LYS A 121 18.05 0.71 -6.92
C LYS A 121 18.20 -0.81 -7.01
N TYR A 122 17.11 -1.54 -7.27
CA TYR A 122 17.06 -3.00 -7.22
C TYR A 122 16.75 -3.63 -8.59
N LYS A 123 17.53 -3.27 -9.62
CA LYS A 123 17.34 -3.78 -10.98
C LYS A 123 17.61 -5.29 -11.05
N GLY A 124 16.66 -6.05 -11.61
CA GLY A 124 16.75 -7.51 -11.73
C GLY A 124 16.56 -8.27 -10.41
N GLU A 125 16.21 -7.56 -9.34
CA GLU A 125 16.03 -8.11 -8.01
C GLU A 125 14.56 -8.07 -7.58
N ARG A 126 14.21 -8.83 -6.55
CA ARG A 126 12.86 -8.85 -5.98
C ARG A 126 12.83 -8.05 -4.69
N VAL A 127 11.95 -7.05 -4.65
CA VAL A 127 11.71 -6.21 -3.47
C VAL A 127 10.26 -6.41 -3.01
N VAL A 128 10.05 -6.46 -1.70
CA VAL A 128 8.70 -6.40 -1.12
C VAL A 128 8.45 -4.98 -0.64
N VAL A 129 7.28 -4.44 -0.97
CA VAL A 129 6.82 -3.13 -0.53
C VAL A 129 5.50 -3.33 0.22
N VAL A 130 5.45 -2.92 1.49
CA VAL A 130 4.26 -3.01 2.34
C VAL A 130 3.65 -1.61 2.49
N SER A 131 2.40 -1.46 2.03
CA SER A 131 1.72 -0.16 1.95
C SER A 131 0.22 -0.34 2.23
N HIS A 132 -0.63 0.60 1.80
CA HIS A 132 -2.03 0.73 2.18
C HIS A 132 -2.95 0.76 0.96
N GLY A 133 -4.26 0.68 1.21
CA GLY A 133 -5.27 0.49 0.16
C GLY A 133 -5.22 1.56 -0.93
N ALA A 134 -5.32 2.84 -0.57
CA ALA A 134 -5.36 3.90 -1.59
C ALA A 134 -4.02 4.04 -2.34
N SER A 135 -2.91 3.85 -1.63
CA SER A 135 -1.56 3.86 -2.21
C SER A 135 -1.36 2.73 -3.22
N ILE A 136 -1.81 1.51 -2.90
CA ILE A 136 -1.76 0.36 -3.83
C ILE A 136 -2.71 0.57 -5.01
N GLU A 137 -3.90 1.12 -4.77
CA GLU A 137 -4.90 1.39 -5.82
C GLU A 137 -4.38 2.39 -6.85
N ILE A 138 -3.79 3.52 -6.41
CA ILE A 138 -3.31 4.53 -7.34
C ILE A 138 -2.12 4.04 -8.16
N LEU A 139 -1.24 3.24 -7.55
CA LEU A 139 -0.12 2.60 -8.24
C LEU A 139 -0.58 1.55 -9.25
N TYR A 140 -1.65 0.82 -8.92
CA TYR A 140 -2.30 -0.08 -9.88
C TYR A 140 -2.82 0.68 -11.10
N LYS A 141 -3.57 1.78 -10.89
CA LYS A 141 -4.14 2.59 -11.98
C LYS A 141 -3.04 3.12 -12.90
N TRP A 142 -1.89 3.49 -12.33
CA TRP A 142 -0.74 3.90 -13.09
C TRP A 142 -0.09 2.77 -13.90
N ALA A 143 0.06 1.58 -13.31
CA ALA A 143 0.70 0.44 -13.98
C ALA A 143 -0.24 -0.29 -14.97
N CYS A 144 -1.56 -0.07 -14.90
CA CYS A 144 -2.56 -0.76 -15.71
C CYS A 144 -3.55 0.20 -16.34
N VAL A 145 -3.34 0.50 -17.63
CA VAL A 145 -4.20 1.41 -18.42
C VAL A 145 -5.57 0.78 -18.73
N ASN A 146 -5.71 -0.55 -18.68
CA ASN A 146 -6.91 -1.27 -19.10
C ASN A 146 -7.99 -1.46 -18.00
N GLY A 147 -7.93 -0.67 -16.92
CA GLY A 147 -8.97 -0.62 -15.90
C GLY A 147 -8.71 -1.49 -14.66
N TYR A 148 -9.46 -1.22 -13.60
CA TYR A 148 -9.36 -1.83 -12.27
C TYR A 148 -10.29 -3.03 -12.11
N GLU A 149 -9.73 -4.19 -11.78
CA GLU A 149 -10.52 -5.38 -11.45
C GLU A 149 -10.43 -5.72 -9.96
N GLY A 150 -11.49 -5.41 -9.20
CA GLY A 150 -11.74 -6.05 -7.90
C GLY A 150 -11.05 -5.43 -6.69
N LYS A 151 -11.62 -5.64 -5.51
CA LYS A 151 -11.25 -5.01 -4.22
C LYS A 151 -9.83 -5.38 -3.76
N ILE A 152 -9.09 -4.41 -3.22
CA ILE A 152 -7.86 -4.69 -2.45
C ILE A 152 -8.25 -5.27 -1.10
N HIS A 153 -7.77 -6.49 -0.83
CA HIS A 153 -8.00 -7.17 0.44
C HIS A 153 -6.82 -6.98 1.39
N ASN A 154 -7.09 -7.03 2.70
CA ASN A 154 -6.03 -7.04 3.71
C ASN A 154 -5.06 -8.18 3.43
N ALA A 155 -3.75 -7.90 3.55
CA ALA A 155 -2.68 -8.85 3.32
C ALA A 155 -2.72 -9.53 1.93
N SER A 156 -3.38 -8.92 0.95
CA SER A 156 -3.31 -9.38 -0.45
C SER A 156 -1.94 -9.08 -1.06
N ILE A 157 -1.55 -9.91 -2.03
CA ILE A 157 -0.26 -9.79 -2.72
C ILE A 157 -0.52 -9.39 -4.18
N SER A 158 0.12 -8.30 -4.58
CA SER A 158 0.24 -7.90 -5.98
C SER A 158 1.69 -7.99 -6.43
N ILE A 159 1.92 -8.40 -7.69
CA ILE A 159 3.26 -8.49 -8.28
C ILE A 159 3.28 -7.62 -9.52
N PHE A 160 4.21 -6.67 -9.52
CA PHE A 160 4.52 -5.82 -10.67
C PHE A 160 5.94 -6.11 -11.15
N HIS A 161 6.13 -6.09 -12.47
CA HIS A 161 7.44 -6.11 -13.10
C HIS A 161 7.76 -4.71 -13.63
N LEU A 162 8.97 -4.24 -13.37
CA LEU A 162 9.50 -3.01 -13.93
C LEU A 162 10.41 -3.33 -15.11
N TYR A 163 10.08 -2.76 -16.27
CA TYR A 163 10.88 -2.78 -17.50
C TYR A 163 11.34 -1.35 -17.82
N ASP A 164 12.49 -1.20 -18.48
CA ASP A 164 12.96 0.07 -19.08
C ASP A 164 12.90 1.30 -18.14
N GLU A 165 13.15 1.09 -16.84
CA GLU A 165 13.17 2.09 -15.75
C GLU A 165 11.83 2.71 -15.33
N ASP A 166 10.82 2.79 -16.21
CA ASP A 166 9.53 3.44 -15.91
C ASP A 166 8.29 2.63 -16.30
N LYS A 167 8.45 1.53 -17.04
CA LYS A 167 7.34 0.72 -17.52
C LYS A 167 6.99 -0.39 -16.53
N TRP A 168 5.93 -0.16 -15.75
CA TRP A 168 5.39 -1.15 -14.83
C TRP A 168 4.35 -2.02 -15.52
N THR A 169 4.42 -3.34 -15.31
CA THR A 169 3.45 -4.31 -15.81
C THR A 169 2.97 -5.18 -14.67
N LEU A 170 1.67 -5.23 -14.46
CA LEU A 170 1.05 -6.10 -13.47
C LEU A 170 1.11 -7.57 -13.92
N LYS A 171 1.49 -8.45 -12.99
CA LYS A 171 1.49 -9.91 -13.19
C LYS A 171 0.47 -10.62 -12.32
N VAL A 172 0.28 -10.15 -11.10
CA VAL A 172 -0.67 -10.70 -10.13
C VAL A 172 -1.33 -9.53 -9.42
N TRP A 173 -2.65 -9.58 -9.29
CA TRP A 173 -3.43 -8.57 -8.60
C TRP A 173 -4.13 -9.13 -7.38
N ALA A 174 -4.05 -8.41 -6.26
CA ALA A 174 -4.85 -8.60 -5.05
C ALA A 174 -5.03 -10.08 -4.64
N ASN A 175 -3.99 -10.90 -4.81
CA ASN A 175 -4.07 -12.33 -4.57
C ASN A 175 -4.15 -12.63 -3.08
N VAL A 176 -5.11 -13.48 -2.70
CA VAL A 176 -5.37 -13.88 -1.30
C VAL A 176 -5.33 -15.39 -1.12
N SER A 177 -4.78 -16.15 -2.06
CA SER A 177 -4.84 -17.63 -2.00
C SER A 177 -4.07 -18.20 -0.81
N HIS A 178 -3.14 -17.45 -0.24
CA HIS A 178 -2.43 -17.81 1.01
C HIS A 178 -3.26 -17.61 2.27
N LEU A 179 -4.39 -16.89 2.19
CA LEU A 179 -5.28 -16.65 3.34
C LEU A 179 -6.37 -17.72 3.46
N SER A 180 -6.58 -18.51 2.41
CA SER A 180 -7.49 -19.65 2.46
C SER A 180 -6.84 -20.80 3.21
N THR A 181 -7.40 -21.17 4.35
CA THR A 181 -7.14 -22.48 4.97
C THR A 181 -7.72 -23.55 4.04
N ASN A 182 -6.88 -24.48 3.57
CA ASN A 182 -7.38 -25.79 3.15
C ASN A 182 -8.04 -26.50 4.35
#